data_AF-A0A7C4NW29-F1
#
_entry.id   AF-A0A7C4NW29-F1
#
_cell.length_a   1.000
_cell.length_b   1.000
_cell.length_c   1.000
_cell.angle_alpha   90.00
_cell.angle_beta   90.00
_cell.angle_gamma   90.00
#
_symmetry.space_group_name_H-M   'P 1'
#
loop_
_entity.id
_entity.type
_entity.pdbx_description
1 polymer ?
#
loop_
_entity_poly.entity_id
_entity_poly.type
_entity_poly.pdbx_seq_one_letter_code
_entity_poly.pdbx_strand_id
1 'polypeptide(L)'
;MQGWLLDIHPISRDEVCVWIKRKDGRVELEKIKWMPKIYVVGPFDKLVQLSQILSSKYDLEFVEKHIYAGGSLETVLEVKIPFGERKKIAKEVLDIGNHIFY
;
A
#
# COMPACT_ATOMS: atom_id res chain seq x y z
N MET A 1 -15.69 16.44 -6.68
CA MET A 1 -16.87 15.57 -6.88
C MET A 1 -17.56 15.36 -5.54
N GLN A 2 -18.88 15.46 -5.44
CA GLN A 2 -19.62 15.27 -4.18
C GLN A 2 -20.76 14.28 -4.39
N GLY A 3 -20.85 13.28 -3.52
CA GLY A 3 -21.85 12.21 -3.60
C GLY A 3 -21.60 11.18 -2.51
N TRP A 4 -22.30 10.04 -2.61
CA TRP A 4 -22.14 8.91 -1.71
C TRP A 4 -21.42 7.78 -2.43
N LEU A 5 -20.37 7.25 -1.79
CA LEU A 5 -19.71 6.02 -2.22
C LEU A 5 -20.71 4.87 -2.12
N LEU A 6 -20.93 4.17 -3.23
CA LEU A 6 -21.81 3.00 -3.28
C LEU A 6 -21.00 1.70 -3.17
N ASP A 7 -19.93 1.60 -3.94
CA ASP A 7 -19.07 0.41 -3.99
C ASP A 7 -17.66 0.78 -4.45
N ILE A 8 -16.70 -0.03 -4.04
CA ILE A 8 -15.29 0.06 -4.45
C ILE A 8 -14.71 -1.34 -4.63
N HIS A 9 -14.17 -1.62 -5.81
CA HIS A 9 -13.52 -2.90 -6.08
C HIS A 9 -12.37 -2.77 -7.08
N PRO A 10 -11.34 -3.64 -6.98
CA PRO A 10 -10.28 -3.68 -7.98
C PRO A 10 -10.83 -4.18 -9.31
N ILE A 11 -10.35 -3.59 -10.40
CA ILE A 11 -10.69 -4.02 -11.77
C ILE A 11 -9.46 -4.46 -12.56
N SER A 12 -8.27 -4.09 -12.09
CA SER A 12 -7.00 -4.54 -12.66
C SER A 12 -5.93 -4.58 -11.55
N ARG A 13 -4.66 -4.75 -11.93
CA ARG A 13 -3.54 -4.83 -10.98
C ARG A 13 -3.25 -3.49 -10.28
N ASP A 14 -3.62 -2.38 -10.91
CA ASP A 14 -3.29 -1.02 -10.48
C ASP A 14 -4.48 -0.04 -10.63
N GLU A 15 -5.70 -0.55 -10.76
CA GLU A 15 -6.91 0.28 -10.84
C GLU A 15 -8.03 -0.23 -9.95
N VAL A 16 -8.75 0.75 -9.41
CA VAL A 16 -10.00 0.55 -8.68
C VAL A 16 -11.13 1.20 -9.44
N CYS A 17 -12.26 0.56 -9.37
CA CYS A 17 -13.55 1.04 -9.79
C CYS A 17 -14.25 1.64 -8.57
N VAL A 18 -14.71 2.88 -8.67
CA VAL A 18 -15.45 3.58 -7.63
C VAL A 18 -16.82 3.96 -8.17
N TRP A 19 -17.87 3.42 -7.56
CA TRP A 19 -19.25 3.77 -7.87
C TRP A 19 -19.73 4.88 -6.93
N ILE A 20 -20.21 5.98 -7.49
CA ILE A 20 -20.67 7.14 -6.71
C ILE A 20 -22.08 7.53 -7.15
N LYS A 21 -22.99 7.66 -6.18
CA LYS A 21 -24.28 8.32 -6.38
C LYS A 21 -24.12 9.81 -6.16
N ARG A 22 -24.33 10.60 -7.21
CA ARG A 22 -24.30 12.06 -7.15
C ARG A 22 -25.51 12.60 -6.39
N LYS A 23 -25.41 13.85 -5.92
CA LYS A 23 -26.51 14.55 -5.25
C LYS A 23 -27.77 14.70 -6.11
N ASP A 24 -27.62 14.74 -7.42
CA ASP A 24 -28.72 14.79 -8.40
C ASP A 24 -29.34 13.41 -8.71
N GLY A 25 -28.89 12.35 -8.03
CA GLY A 25 -29.41 10.99 -8.18
C GLY A 25 -28.71 10.16 -9.27
N ARG A 26 -27.86 10.74 -10.12
CA ARG A 26 -27.10 9.99 -11.13
C ARG A 26 -26.10 9.05 -10.46
N VAL A 27 -25.92 7.87 -11.04
CA VAL A 27 -24.89 6.91 -10.64
C VAL A 27 -23.80 6.93 -11.69
N GLU A 28 -22.56 7.11 -11.24
CA GLU A 28 -21.40 7.16 -12.11
C GLU A 28 -20.30 6.23 -11.63
N LEU A 29 -19.50 5.80 -12.60
CA LEU A 29 -18.36 4.94 -12.43
C LEU A 29 -17.09 5.72 -12.73
N GLU A 30 -16.16 5.75 -11.77
CA GLU A 30 -14.81 6.25 -11.99
C GLU A 30 -13.77 5.14 -11.91
N LYS A 31 -12.82 5.15 -12.84
CA LYS A 31 -11.64 4.28 -12.81
C LYS A 31 -10.46 5.09 -12.33
N ILE A 32 -9.87 4.67 -11.23
CA ILE A 32 -8.78 5.39 -10.56
C ILE A 32 -7.55 4.50 -10.55
N LYS A 33 -6.43 5.02 -11.07
CA LYS A 33 -5.11 4.41 -10.91
C LYS A 33 -4.72 4.46 -9.45
N TRP A 34 -4.68 3.30 -8.81
CA TRP A 34 -4.38 3.16 -7.39
C TRP A 34 -3.94 1.73 -7.08
N MET A 35 -2.99 1.62 -6.16
CA MET A 35 -2.48 0.35 -5.67
C MET A 35 -2.51 0.35 -4.14
N PRO A 36 -2.83 -0.79 -3.51
CA PRO A 36 -2.71 -0.92 -2.07
C PRO A 36 -1.26 -0.72 -1.63
N LYS A 37 -1.11 -0.23 -0.41
CA LYS A 37 0.18 0.06 0.22
C LYS A 37 0.33 -0.79 1.48
N ILE A 38 1.53 -1.31 1.71
CA ILE A 38 1.93 -1.80 3.04
C ILE A 38 3.05 -0.91 3.58
N TYR A 39 3.13 -0.87 4.91
CA TYR A 39 4.14 -0.13 5.63
C TYR A 39 4.97 -1.12 6.44
N VAL A 40 6.29 -1.11 6.22
CA VAL A 40 7.23 -1.95 6.97
C VAL A 40 7.98 -1.07 7.95
N VAL A 41 7.91 -1.45 9.23
CA VAL A 41 8.56 -0.77 10.35
C VAL A 41 9.73 -1.61 10.82
N GLY A 42 10.83 -0.96 11.20
CA GLY A 42 12.03 -1.62 11.73
C GLY A 42 13.22 -0.67 11.80
N PRO A 43 14.39 -1.15 12.24
CA PRO A 43 15.61 -0.36 12.24
C PRO A 43 15.93 0.16 10.82
N PHE A 44 16.34 1.42 10.72
CA PHE A 44 16.48 2.11 9.42
C PHE A 44 17.48 1.41 8.49
N ASP A 45 18.61 0.94 9.01
CA ASP A 45 19.61 0.18 8.26
C ASP A 45 19.03 -1.10 7.65
N LYS A 46 18.13 -1.78 8.37
CA LYS A 46 17.42 -2.96 7.86
C LYS A 46 16.39 -2.60 6.80
N LEU A 47 15.70 -1.47 6.94
CA LEU A 47 14.78 -0.99 5.93
C LEU A 47 15.49 -0.58 4.63
N VAL A 48 16.71 -0.03 4.72
CA VAL A 48 17.56 0.26 3.55
C VAL A 48 17.98 -1.04 2.84
N GLN A 49 18.37 -2.08 3.58
CA GLN A 49 18.68 -3.39 2.98
C GLN A 49 17.45 -4.00 2.30
N LEU A 50 16.30 -3.95 2.96
CA LEU A 50 15.04 -4.46 2.41
C LEU A 50 14.65 -3.70 1.14
N SER A 51 14.81 -2.38 1.10
CA SER A 51 14.45 -1.58 -0.08
C SER A 51 15.32 -1.94 -1.28
N GLN A 52 16.62 -2.20 -1.08
CA GLN A 52 17.52 -2.66 -2.14
C GLN A 52 17.05 -3.99 -2.74
N ILE A 53 16.64 -4.95 -1.90
CA ILE A 53 16.15 -6.27 -2.36
C ILE A 53 14.83 -6.12 -3.15
N LEU A 54 13.91 -5.31 -2.66
CA LEU A 54 12.55 -5.20 -3.22
C LEU A 54 12.45 -4.22 -4.40
N SER A 55 13.39 -3.29 -4.55
CA SER A 55 13.33 -2.20 -5.56
C SER A 55 13.23 -2.69 -7.01
N SER A 56 13.70 -3.91 -7.29
CA SER A 56 13.61 -4.52 -8.61
C SER A 56 12.20 -4.97 -9.01
N LYS A 57 11.29 -5.11 -8.03
CA LYS A 57 9.94 -5.68 -8.23
C LYS A 57 8.81 -4.73 -7.85
N TYR A 58 9.06 -3.80 -6.95
CA TYR A 58 8.03 -2.97 -6.34
C TYR A 58 8.41 -1.48 -6.35
N ASP A 59 7.39 -0.62 -6.37
CA ASP A 59 7.55 0.81 -6.13
C ASP A 59 7.59 1.05 -4.61
N LEU A 60 8.65 1.74 -4.17
CA LEU A 60 9.05 1.86 -2.78
C LEU A 60 9.35 3.31 -2.44
N GLU A 61 8.95 3.73 -1.25
CA GLU A 61 9.23 5.08 -0.75
C GLU A 61 9.48 5.04 0.76
N PHE A 62 10.46 5.82 1.23
CA PHE A 62 10.60 6.08 2.66
C PHE A 62 9.69 7.24 3.04
N VAL A 63 8.77 6.99 3.97
CA VAL A 63 7.77 7.97 4.40
C VAL A 63 7.69 8.01 5.93
N GLU A 64 7.18 9.11 6.48
CA GLU A 64 6.92 9.23 7.91
C GLU A 64 5.50 8.80 8.25
N LYS A 65 5.33 7.95 9.26
CA LYS A 65 4.02 7.48 9.76
C LYS A 65 3.99 7.40 11.27
N HIS A 66 2.81 7.64 11.85
CA HIS A 66 2.53 7.25 13.23
C HIS A 66 2.30 5.74 13.26
N ILE A 67 3.15 5.00 13.95
CA ILE A 67 3.01 3.54 14.06
C ILE A 67 2.09 3.11 15.22
N TYR A 68 1.87 4.01 16.18
CA TYR A 68 0.89 3.88 17.26
C TYR A 68 0.08 5.17 17.38
N ALA A 69 -1.17 5.07 17.85
CA ALA A 69 -2.01 6.24 18.09
C ALA A 69 -1.36 7.16 19.14
N GLY A 70 -1.11 8.41 18.77
CA GLY A 70 -0.46 9.41 19.64
C GLY A 70 1.06 9.27 19.79
N GLY A 71 1.70 8.33 19.07
CA GLY A 71 3.15 8.19 19.05
C GLY A 71 3.85 9.24 18.18
N SER A 72 5.18 9.28 18.23
CA SER A 72 5.98 10.07 17.27
C SER A 72 5.87 9.52 15.86
N LEU A 73 6.18 10.37 14.87
CA LEU A 73 6.42 9.92 13.51
C LEU A 73 7.69 9.07 13.48
N GLU A 74 7.62 7.96 12.77
CA GLU A 74 8.76 7.10 12.49
C GLU A 74 8.92 6.91 10.97
N THR A 75 10.17 6.81 10.52
CA THR A 75 10.49 6.50 9.13
C THR A 75 10.16 5.04 8.85
N VAL A 76 9.28 4.81 7.88
CA VAL A 76 8.85 3.48 7.45
C VAL A 76 9.11 3.30 5.96
N LEU A 77 9.23 2.04 5.53
CA LEU A 77 9.26 1.70 4.11
C LEU A 77 7.83 1.47 3.62
N GLU A 78 7.30 2.39 2.80
CA GLU A 78 6.06 2.21 2.05
C GLU A 78 6.34 1.35 0.82
N VAL A 79 5.51 0.32 0.61
CA VAL A 79 5.58 -0.52 -0.58
C VAL A 79 4.23 -0.49 -1.29
N LYS A 80 4.18 -0.05 -2.54
CA LYS A 80 2.99 -0.15 -3.39
C LYS A 80 2.92 -1.54 -3.99
N ILE A 81 1.77 -2.19 -3.85
CA ILE A 81 1.58 -3.59 -4.21
C ILE A 81 0.45 -3.72 -5.23
N PRO A 82 0.62 -4.51 -6.29
CA PRO A 82 -0.49 -4.86 -7.16
C PRO A 82 -1.62 -5.57 -6.40
N PHE A 83 -2.86 -5.38 -6.84
CA PHE A 83 -3.97 -6.17 -6.33
C PHE A 83 -3.70 -7.67 -6.50
N GLY A 84 -4.03 -8.45 -5.45
CA GLY A 84 -3.79 -9.90 -5.40
C GLY A 84 -2.41 -10.32 -4.89
N GLU A 85 -1.44 -9.41 -4.76
CA GLU A 85 -0.06 -9.77 -4.37
C GLU A 85 0.26 -9.55 -2.88
N ARG A 86 -0.68 -9.02 -2.10
CA ARG A 86 -0.47 -8.71 -0.67
C ARG A 86 0.10 -9.88 0.13
N LYS A 87 -0.41 -11.10 -0.08
CA LYS A 87 0.05 -12.30 0.65
C LYS A 87 1.48 -12.67 0.27
N LYS A 88 1.82 -12.54 -1.02
CA LYS A 88 3.15 -12.87 -1.55
C LYS A 88 4.19 -11.94 -0.95
N ILE A 89 3.96 -10.64 -0.98
CA ILE A 89 4.93 -9.67 -0.44
C ILE A 89 5.07 -9.75 1.08
N ALA A 90 3.98 -9.96 1.82
CA ALA A 90 4.06 -10.13 3.27
C ALA A 90 4.94 -11.35 3.62
N LYS A 91 4.82 -12.43 2.84
CA LYS A 91 5.68 -13.59 2.98
C LYS A 91 7.13 -13.28 2.60
N GLU A 92 7.38 -12.61 1.47
CA GLU A 92 8.76 -12.22 1.06
C GLU A 92 9.44 -11.37 2.14
N VAL A 93 8.75 -10.37 2.71
CA VAL A 93 9.29 -9.53 3.79
C VAL A 93 9.60 -10.36 5.05
N LEU A 94 8.70 -11.27 5.43
CA LEU A 94 8.91 -12.15 6.58
C LEU A 94 10.09 -13.10 6.36
N ASP A 95 10.17 -13.73 5.19
CA ASP A 95 11.23 -14.67 4.84
C ASP A 95 12.59 -13.94 4.83
N ILE A 96 12.67 -12.74 4.26
CA ILE A 96 13.88 -11.89 4.31
C ILE A 96 14.25 -11.55 5.76
N GLY A 97 13.27 -11.18 6.57
CA GLY A 97 13.48 -10.86 7.99
C GLY A 97 14.02 -12.04 8.79
N ASN A 98 13.51 -13.24 8.53
CA ASN A 98 13.92 -14.48 9.21
C ASN A 98 15.27 -15.02 8.72
N HIS A 99 15.64 -14.76 7.45
CA HIS A 99 16.88 -15.27 6.86
C HIS A 99 18.09 -14.35 7.01
N ILE A 100 17.90 -13.03 7.20
CA ILE A 100 19.00 -12.05 7.21
C ILE A 100 19.29 -11.49 8.62
N PHE A 101 18.38 -11.62 9.58
CA PHE A 101 18.50 -10.98 10.91
C PHE A 101 18.66 -11.94 12.09
N TYR A 102 18.98 -13.22 11.83
CA TYR A 102 19.42 -14.21 12.81
C TYR A 102 20.81 -14.76 12.46
#